data_AF-A0A5C2HDW7-F1
#
_entry.id   AF-A0A5C2HDW7-F1
#
_cell.length_a   1.000
_cell.length_b   1.000
_cell.length_c   1.000
_cell.angle_alpha   90.00
_cell.angle_beta   90.00
_cell.angle_gamma   90.00
#
_symmetry.space_group_name_H-M   'P 1'
#
loop_
_entity.id
_entity.type
_entity.pdbx_description
1 polymer ?
#
loop_
_entity_poly.entity_id
_entity_poly.type
_entity_poly.pdbx_seq_one_letter_code
_entity_poly.pdbx_strand_id
1 'polypeptide(L)'
;MEDILDSIEEENIVNLFRLKNRVYNKTFKKYICIFKQIKNINFYINIKYENIDFSTVIIDKNINNHSFQDNISLVLGTLAFLNDELNEKITQLSQIVENCKDYSKLKKEDKEVIKDSYFFARCIQILCTTDYYKYYSENSFDIYVSVENELQSSFWLSFKIYIRKILKLGQINV
;
A
#
# COMPACT_ATOMS: atom_id res chain seq x y z
N MET A 1 1.88 23.60 33.34
CA MET A 1 1.77 24.38 32.10
C MET A 1 1.79 23.32 31.01
N GLU A 2 0.65 23.12 30.35
CA GLU A 2 0.47 22.12 29.31
C GLU A 2 1.38 22.49 28.14
N ASP A 3 2.44 21.71 27.91
CA ASP A 3 3.16 21.79 26.65
C ASP A 3 2.25 21.19 25.58
N ILE A 4 1.77 22.09 24.73
CA ILE A 4 1.09 21.83 23.48
C ILE A 4 2.06 20.98 22.63
N LEU A 5 1.69 19.72 22.35
CA LEU A 5 2.29 18.84 21.34
C LEU A 5 2.62 19.63 20.05
N ASP A 6 3.69 19.44 19.29
CA ASP A 6 4.16 18.20 18.67
C ASP A 6 5.63 18.41 18.21
N SER A 7 6.52 17.43 18.38
CA SER A 7 7.76 17.43 17.59
C SER A 7 7.46 17.05 16.14
N ILE A 8 8.30 17.44 15.17
CA ILE A 8 8.11 17.07 13.74
C ILE A 8 7.97 15.55 13.59
N GLU A 9 8.68 14.82 14.43
CA GLU A 9 8.66 13.37 14.49
C GLU A 9 7.32 12.79 14.98
N GLU A 10 6.67 13.43 15.95
CA GLU A 10 5.31 13.09 16.41
C GLU A 10 4.29 13.34 15.31
N GLU A 11 4.40 14.49 14.64
CA GLU A 11 3.54 14.85 13.53
C GLU A 11 3.66 13.83 12.37
N ASN A 12 4.88 13.41 12.02
CA ASN A 12 5.13 12.41 10.98
C ASN A 12 4.43 11.08 11.29
N ILE A 13 4.52 10.63 12.54
CA ILE A 13 3.84 9.41 13.00
C ILE A 13 2.32 9.56 12.91
N VAL A 14 1.77 10.65 13.45
CA VAL A 14 0.33 10.91 13.42
C VAL A 14 -0.18 10.96 11.97
N ASN A 15 0.56 11.61 11.08
CA ASN A 15 0.27 11.69 9.66
C ASN A 15 0.29 10.30 8.99
N LEU A 16 1.25 9.45 9.35
CA LEU A 16 1.32 8.07 8.85
C LEU A 16 0.07 7.27 9.22
N PHE A 17 -0.36 7.32 10.48
CA PHE A 17 -1.56 6.59 10.93
C PHE A 17 -2.85 7.15 10.32
N ARG A 18 -2.98 8.47 10.20
CA ARG A 18 -4.09 9.12 9.48
C ARG A 18 -4.14 8.65 8.03
N LEU A 19 -2.99 8.59 7.34
CA LEU A 19 -2.91 8.11 5.98
C LEU A 19 -3.26 6.62 5.90
N LYS A 20 -2.69 5.76 6.76
CA LYS A 20 -3.04 4.33 6.82
C LYS A 20 -4.54 4.12 6.99
N ASN A 21 -5.19 4.87 7.88
CA ASN A 21 -6.64 4.79 8.04
C ASN A 21 -7.39 5.15 6.75
N ARG A 22 -7.00 6.26 6.09
CA ARG A 22 -7.61 6.68 4.82
C ARG A 22 -7.42 5.61 3.73
N VAL A 23 -6.19 5.16 3.53
CA VAL A 23 -5.83 4.27 2.43
C VAL A 23 -6.38 2.86 2.67
N TYR A 24 -6.24 2.31 3.87
CA TYR A 24 -6.66 0.94 4.17
C TYR A 24 -8.17 0.82 4.42
N ASN A 25 -8.73 1.62 5.33
CA ASN A 25 -10.13 1.49 5.73
C ASN A 25 -11.12 2.17 4.77
N LYS A 26 -10.64 3.01 3.83
CA LYS A 26 -11.48 3.57 2.76
C LYS A 26 -11.13 3.01 1.39
N THR A 27 -9.95 3.33 0.85
CA THR A 27 -9.59 2.98 -0.55
C THR A 27 -9.49 1.47 -0.76
N PHE A 28 -8.67 0.78 0.04
CA PHE A 28 -8.49 -0.66 -0.04
C PHE A 28 -9.78 -1.43 0.26
N LYS A 29 -10.54 -1.02 1.29
CA LYS A 29 -11.87 -1.58 1.56
C LYS A 29 -12.80 -1.49 0.35
N LYS A 30 -12.86 -0.32 -0.31
CA LYS A 30 -13.66 -0.12 -1.52
C LYS A 30 -13.19 -1.03 -2.66
N TYR A 31 -11.89 -1.13 -2.89
CA TYR A 31 -11.31 -2.05 -3.87
C TYR A 31 -11.75 -3.50 -3.62
N ILE A 32 -11.63 -3.99 -2.38
CA ILE A 32 -11.99 -5.37 -2.03
C ILE A 32 -13.46 -5.67 -2.32
N CYS A 33 -14.36 -4.71 -2.07
CA CYS A 33 -15.78 -4.85 -2.40
C CYS A 33 -16.04 -5.02 -3.89
N ILE A 34 -15.26 -4.35 -4.75
CA ILE A 34 -15.37 -4.48 -6.21
C ILE A 34 -14.71 -5.79 -6.66
N PHE A 35 -13.49 -6.06 -6.21
CA PHE A 35 -12.69 -7.21 -6.61
C PHE A 35 -13.38 -8.54 -6.32
N LYS A 36 -14.07 -8.66 -5.17
CA LYS A 36 -14.84 -9.86 -4.80
C LYS A 36 -15.98 -10.22 -5.75
N GLN A 37 -16.40 -9.31 -6.63
CA GLN A 37 -17.43 -9.58 -7.63
C GLN A 37 -16.89 -10.32 -8.85
N ILE A 38 -15.57 -10.31 -9.05
CA ILE A 38 -14.90 -10.95 -10.18
C ILE A 38 -14.80 -12.46 -9.91
N LYS A 39 -15.31 -13.26 -10.82
CA LYS A 39 -15.31 -14.73 -10.82
C LYS A 39 -14.19 -15.26 -11.70
N ASN A 40 -13.81 -16.52 -11.48
CA ASN A 40 -12.82 -17.25 -12.29
C ASN A 40 -11.45 -16.56 -12.38
N ILE A 41 -11.11 -15.80 -11.34
CA ILE A 41 -9.80 -15.21 -11.16
C ILE A 41 -8.97 -16.13 -10.27
N ASN A 42 -7.78 -16.50 -10.73
CA ASN A 42 -6.84 -17.30 -9.96
C ASN A 42 -5.56 -16.51 -9.75
N PHE A 43 -5.58 -15.67 -8.73
CA PHE A 43 -4.37 -15.06 -8.20
C PHE A 43 -3.88 -15.92 -7.03
N TYR A 44 -2.59 -16.22 -7.03
CA TYR A 44 -1.97 -17.16 -6.09
C TYR A 44 -2.19 -16.81 -4.60
N ILE A 45 -2.39 -15.54 -4.30
CA ILE A 45 -2.62 -15.03 -2.94
C ILE A 45 -4.07 -14.56 -2.85
N ASN A 46 -4.75 -14.88 -1.76
CA ASN A 46 -6.10 -14.41 -1.52
C ASN A 46 -6.08 -13.10 -0.73
N ILE A 47 -6.50 -12.01 -1.37
CA ILE A 47 -6.53 -10.69 -0.75
C ILE A 47 -7.80 -10.52 0.10
N LYS A 48 -7.65 -10.09 1.35
CA LYS A 48 -8.76 -9.93 2.30
C LYS A 48 -8.66 -8.61 3.05
N TYR A 49 -9.81 -8.02 3.31
CA TYR A 49 -9.94 -6.86 4.19
C TYR A 49 -10.32 -7.33 5.60
N GLU A 50 -9.62 -6.78 6.58
CA GLU A 50 -9.93 -6.87 8.00
C GLU A 50 -9.98 -5.45 8.56
N ASN A 51 -10.84 -5.17 9.54
CA ASN A 51 -10.90 -3.83 10.10
C ASN A 51 -9.72 -3.64 11.07
N ILE A 52 -8.84 -2.69 10.78
CA ILE A 52 -7.69 -2.35 11.63
C ILE A 52 -7.92 -0.97 12.23
N ASP A 53 -7.78 -0.86 13.55
CA ASP A 53 -7.81 0.43 14.22
C ASP A 53 -6.48 1.15 14.05
N PHE A 54 -6.50 2.25 13.30
CA PHE A 54 -5.37 3.17 13.15
C PHE A 54 -5.56 4.48 13.93
N SER A 55 -6.64 4.60 14.71
CA SER A 55 -6.92 5.80 15.50
C SER A 55 -6.08 5.88 16.78
N THR A 56 -5.69 4.71 17.30
CA THR A 56 -4.81 4.62 18.46
C THR A 56 -3.36 4.61 18.01
N VAL A 57 -2.66 5.72 18.22
CA VAL A 57 -1.23 5.87 17.90
C VAL A 57 -0.43 5.74 19.19
N ILE A 58 0.41 4.70 19.28
CA ILE A 58 1.37 4.58 20.38
C ILE A 58 2.68 5.20 19.89
N ILE A 59 3.05 6.32 20.50
CA ILE A 59 4.30 7.02 20.21
C ILE A 59 5.43 6.32 20.97
N ASP A 60 6.38 5.75 20.23
CA ASP A 60 7.56 5.07 20.78
C ASP A 60 8.59 6.07 21.32
N LYS A 61 9.37 5.68 22.33
CA LYS A 61 10.46 6.49 22.88
C LYS A 61 11.58 6.77 21.87
N ASN A 62 11.71 5.96 20.83
CA ASN A 62 12.72 6.10 19.77
C ASN A 62 12.31 7.02 18.62
N ILE A 63 11.28 7.83 18.81
CA ILE A 63 10.72 8.73 17.81
C ILE A 63 11.74 9.65 17.14
N ASN A 64 12.78 10.07 17.86
CA ASN A 64 13.84 10.95 17.35
C ASN A 64 14.93 10.21 16.56
N ASN A 65 14.83 8.90 16.37
CA ASN A 65 15.79 8.14 15.58
C ASN A 65 15.65 8.51 14.09
N HIS A 66 16.74 8.99 13.49
CA HIS A 66 16.75 9.45 12.10
C HIS A 66 16.33 8.35 11.11
N SER A 67 16.87 7.13 11.24
CA SER A 67 16.52 6.01 10.36
C SER A 67 15.05 5.63 10.50
N PHE A 68 14.49 5.74 11.71
CA PHE A 68 13.06 5.53 11.93
C PHE A 68 12.21 6.59 11.23
N GLN A 69 12.60 7.87 11.32
CA GLN A 69 11.91 8.97 10.63
C GLN A 69 12.02 8.90 9.10
N ASP A 70 13.17 8.49 8.56
CA ASP A 70 13.35 8.25 7.12
C ASP A 70 12.40 7.16 6.62
N ASN A 71 12.27 6.07 7.38
CA ASN A 71 11.36 4.98 7.06
C ASN A 71 9.90 5.44 7.11
N ILE A 72 9.51 6.26 8.09
CA ILE A 72 8.16 6.86 8.14
C ILE A 72 7.90 7.69 6.88
N SER A 73 8.85 8.56 6.52
CA SER A 73 8.75 9.43 5.34
C SER A 73 8.62 8.64 4.04
N LEU A 74 9.42 7.57 3.89
CA LEU A 74 9.35 6.67 2.74
C LEU A 74 8.00 5.96 2.65
N VAL A 75 7.49 5.45 3.77
CA VAL A 75 6.18 4.76 3.81
C VAL A 75 5.04 5.73 3.53
N LEU A 76 5.11 6.96 4.06
CA LEU A 76 4.14 8.03 3.76
C LEU A 76 4.06 8.29 2.25
N GLY A 77 5.20 8.57 1.61
CA GLY A 77 5.26 8.82 0.17
C GLY A 77 4.77 7.63 -0.65
N THR A 78 5.16 6.42 -0.26
CA THR A 78 4.75 5.18 -0.94
C THR A 78 3.25 4.93 -0.81
N LEU A 79 2.68 5.08 0.39
CA LEU A 79 1.23 4.91 0.60
C LEU A 79 0.41 5.96 -0.12
N ALA A 80 0.89 7.21 -0.21
CA ALA A 80 0.22 8.26 -0.95
C ALA A 80 0.15 7.92 -2.45
N PHE A 81 1.29 7.55 -3.04
CA PHE A 81 1.36 7.10 -4.43
C PHE A 81 0.43 5.91 -4.70
N LEU A 82 0.52 4.84 -3.90
CA LEU A 82 -0.31 3.64 -4.08
C LEU A 82 -1.81 3.93 -3.93
N ASN A 83 -2.17 4.83 -3.03
CA ASN A 83 -3.56 5.25 -2.84
C ASN A 83 -4.12 5.94 -4.08
N ASP A 84 -3.34 6.80 -4.71
CA ASP A 84 -3.79 7.59 -5.85
C ASP A 84 -3.94 6.68 -7.08
N GLU A 85 -2.94 5.83 -7.34
CA GLU A 85 -2.99 4.80 -8.38
C GLU A 85 -4.19 3.85 -8.20
N LEU A 86 -4.41 3.34 -6.98
CA LEU A 86 -5.53 2.42 -6.74
C LEU A 86 -6.89 3.13 -6.89
N ASN A 87 -7.01 4.39 -6.47
CA ASN A 87 -8.25 5.16 -6.64
C ASN A 87 -8.58 5.38 -8.10
N GLU A 88 -7.60 5.67 -8.95
CA GLU A 88 -7.81 5.81 -10.39
C GLU A 88 -8.31 4.50 -11.01
N LYS A 89 -7.69 3.37 -10.64
CA LYS A 89 -8.09 2.05 -11.12
C LYS A 89 -9.46 1.59 -10.60
N ILE A 90 -9.89 2.00 -9.40
CA ILE A 90 -11.20 1.65 -8.83
C ILE A 90 -12.37 2.08 -9.74
N THR A 91 -12.26 3.23 -10.40
CA THR A 91 -13.29 3.71 -11.33
C THR A 91 -13.37 2.80 -12.55
N GLN A 92 -12.23 2.42 -13.11
CA GLN A 92 -12.14 1.51 -14.25
C GLN A 92 -12.64 0.09 -13.89
N LEU A 93 -12.27 -0.40 -12.70
CA LEU A 93 -12.71 -1.70 -12.20
C LEU A 93 -14.23 -1.78 -12.05
N SER A 94 -14.87 -0.71 -11.56
CA SER A 94 -16.32 -0.66 -11.42
C SER A 94 -17.00 -0.89 -12.79
N GLN A 95 -16.52 -0.20 -13.82
CA GLN A 95 -17.03 -0.36 -15.20
C GLN A 95 -16.78 -1.77 -15.76
N ILE A 96 -15.58 -2.33 -15.53
CA ILE A 96 -15.25 -3.69 -15.97
C ILE A 96 -16.20 -4.71 -15.32
N VAL A 97 -16.43 -4.60 -14.02
CA VAL A 97 -17.28 -5.53 -13.25
C VAL A 97 -18.76 -5.39 -13.61
N GLU A 98 -19.22 -4.19 -13.96
CA GLU A 98 -20.57 -3.96 -14.50
C GLU A 98 -20.76 -4.66 -15.85
N ASN A 99 -19.75 -4.58 -16.72
CA ASN A 99 -19.80 -5.18 -18.06
C ASN A 99 -19.63 -6.70 -18.04
N CYS A 100 -18.64 -7.20 -17.30
CA CYS A 100 -18.33 -8.63 -17.24
C CYS A 100 -17.66 -9.01 -15.92
N LYS A 101 -18.36 -9.87 -15.15
CA LYS A 101 -17.85 -10.40 -13.87
C LYS A 101 -16.97 -11.62 -14.04
N ASP A 102 -16.84 -12.20 -15.22
CA ASP A 102 -16.07 -13.42 -15.46
C ASP A 102 -14.68 -13.07 -16.01
N TYR A 103 -13.66 -13.18 -15.17
CA TYR A 103 -12.29 -12.83 -15.55
C TYR A 103 -11.82 -13.56 -16.81
N SER A 104 -12.23 -14.82 -17.01
CA SER A 104 -11.81 -15.60 -18.18
C SER A 104 -12.25 -14.95 -19.50
N LYS A 105 -13.40 -14.28 -19.50
CA LYS A 105 -14.05 -13.65 -20.67
C LYS A 105 -13.62 -12.21 -20.93
N LEU A 106 -12.87 -11.61 -20.01
CA LEU A 106 -12.37 -10.26 -20.20
C LEU A 106 -11.33 -10.18 -21.32
N LYS A 107 -11.37 -9.06 -22.05
CA LYS A 107 -10.31 -8.67 -23.00
C LYS A 107 -8.99 -8.43 -22.25
N LYS A 108 -7.89 -8.41 -22.99
CA LYS A 108 -6.54 -8.33 -22.42
C LYS A 108 -6.34 -7.07 -21.59
N GLU A 109 -6.85 -5.93 -22.06
CA GLU A 109 -6.67 -4.62 -21.44
C GLU A 109 -7.34 -4.58 -20.06
N ASP A 110 -8.56 -5.11 -19.95
CA ASP A 110 -9.29 -5.16 -18.67
C ASP A 110 -8.62 -6.12 -17.68
N LYS A 111 -8.06 -7.23 -18.18
CA LYS A 111 -7.26 -8.15 -17.37
C LYS A 111 -6.02 -7.47 -16.80
N GLU A 112 -5.33 -6.63 -17.57
CA GLU A 112 -4.19 -5.85 -17.08
C GLU A 112 -4.62 -4.89 -15.98
N VAL A 113 -5.72 -4.12 -16.15
CA VAL A 113 -6.25 -3.23 -15.09
C VAL A 113 -6.53 -3.99 -13.78
N ILE A 114 -7.08 -5.21 -13.86
CA ILE A 114 -7.33 -6.05 -12.68
C ILE A 114 -6.02 -6.49 -12.02
N LYS A 115 -4.99 -6.85 -12.79
CA LYS A 115 -3.67 -7.20 -12.23
C LYS A 115 -3.01 -6.00 -11.58
N ASP A 116 -2.98 -4.86 -12.25
CA ASP A 116 -2.38 -3.62 -11.77
C ASP A 116 -2.98 -3.20 -10.43
N SER A 117 -4.31 -3.17 -10.38
CA SER A 117 -5.04 -2.79 -9.17
C SER A 117 -4.84 -3.78 -8.03
N TYR A 118 -4.78 -5.08 -8.33
CA TYR A 118 -4.48 -6.10 -7.33
C TYR A 118 -3.08 -5.92 -6.73
N PHE A 119 -2.10 -5.59 -7.57
CA PHE A 119 -0.76 -5.28 -7.09
C PHE A 119 -0.76 -4.11 -6.11
N PHE A 120 -1.35 -2.97 -6.49
CA PHE A 120 -1.42 -1.79 -5.62
C PHE A 120 -2.14 -2.09 -4.31
N ALA A 121 -3.26 -2.82 -4.39
CA ALA A 121 -4.03 -3.24 -3.22
C ALA A 121 -3.21 -4.14 -2.29
N ARG A 122 -2.39 -5.06 -2.84
CA ARG A 122 -1.49 -5.90 -2.04
C ARG A 122 -0.38 -5.11 -1.37
N CYS A 123 0.25 -4.18 -2.09
CA CYS A 123 1.25 -3.30 -1.50
C CYS A 123 0.66 -2.48 -0.35
N ILE A 124 -0.53 -1.91 -0.52
CA ILE A 124 -1.25 -1.21 0.56
C ILE A 124 -1.51 -2.15 1.73
N GLN A 125 -1.98 -3.37 1.48
CA GLN A 125 -2.27 -4.31 2.55
C GLN A 125 -1.03 -4.61 3.39
N ILE A 126 0.06 -5.04 2.74
CA ILE A 126 1.35 -5.29 3.41
C ILE A 126 1.76 -4.04 4.17
N LEU A 127 1.69 -2.88 3.51
CA LEU A 127 2.17 -1.65 4.10
C LEU A 127 1.37 -1.21 5.34
N CYS A 128 0.10 -1.58 5.42
CA CYS A 128 -0.76 -1.22 6.54
C CYS A 128 -0.76 -2.29 7.66
N THR A 129 -0.47 -3.56 7.34
CA THR A 129 -0.47 -4.66 8.32
C THR A 129 0.89 -4.98 8.93
N THR A 130 2.00 -4.53 8.32
CA THR A 130 3.33 -4.68 8.93
C THR A 130 3.44 -3.81 10.18
N ASP A 131 4.02 -4.35 11.25
CA ASP A 131 4.36 -3.58 12.44
C ASP A 131 5.72 -2.88 12.23
N TYR A 132 5.65 -1.58 11.96
CA TYR A 132 6.82 -0.78 11.61
C TYR A 132 7.68 -0.44 12.83
N TYR A 133 7.08 -0.36 14.00
CA TYR A 133 7.82 0.06 15.19
C TYR A 133 8.85 -0.98 15.60
N LYS A 134 8.50 -2.27 15.46
CA LYS A 134 9.34 -3.38 15.89
C LYS A 134 10.45 -3.76 14.89
N TYR A 135 10.25 -3.50 13.60
CA TYR A 135 11.20 -3.92 12.55
C TYR A 135 12.32 -2.91 12.26
N TYR A 136 12.14 -1.63 12.60
CA TYR A 136 12.94 -0.53 12.03
C TYR A 136 13.81 0.25 13.01
N SER A 137 13.90 -0.17 14.28
CA SER A 137 14.93 0.34 15.21
C SER A 137 16.34 -0.14 14.85
N GLU A 138 16.46 -1.20 14.02
CA GLU A 138 17.74 -1.90 13.79
C GLU A 138 18.22 -1.90 12.33
N ASN A 139 17.40 -1.55 11.32
CA ASN A 139 17.78 -1.60 9.89
C ASN A 139 16.99 -0.60 9.00
N SER A 140 17.58 -0.20 7.85
CA SER A 140 16.88 0.56 6.79
C SER A 140 15.79 -0.29 6.13
N PHE A 141 14.58 0.24 5.94
CA PHE A 141 13.45 -0.53 5.42
C PHE A 141 13.61 -0.81 3.92
N ASP A 142 13.76 -2.09 3.56
CA ASP A 142 13.57 -2.54 2.18
C ASP A 142 12.12 -2.99 1.97
N ILE A 143 11.25 -2.01 1.69
CA ILE A 143 9.84 -2.22 1.30
C ILE A 143 9.76 -3.24 0.18
N TYR A 144 10.72 -3.16 -0.74
CA TYR A 144 10.77 -3.96 -1.94
C TYR A 144 11.08 -5.42 -1.60
N VAL A 145 11.98 -5.73 -0.67
CA VAL A 145 12.21 -7.11 -0.21
C VAL A 145 10.97 -7.70 0.46
N SER A 146 10.25 -6.91 1.28
CA SER A 146 9.03 -7.40 1.95
C SER A 146 7.91 -7.72 0.95
N VAL A 147 7.72 -6.84 -0.04
CA VAL A 147 6.76 -7.02 -1.13
C VAL A 147 7.22 -8.12 -2.10
N GLU A 148 8.50 -8.21 -2.41
CA GLU A 148 9.08 -9.21 -3.32
C GLU A 148 9.07 -10.63 -2.74
N ASN A 149 9.34 -10.77 -1.44
CA ASN A 149 9.29 -12.05 -0.74
C ASN A 149 7.87 -12.63 -0.69
N GLU A 150 6.84 -11.78 -0.60
CA GLU A 150 5.46 -12.26 -0.73
C GLU A 150 5.04 -12.48 -2.19
N LEU A 151 5.51 -11.65 -3.14
CA LEU A 151 5.08 -11.68 -4.54
C LEU A 151 5.96 -12.58 -5.44
N GLN A 152 6.58 -13.64 -4.91
CA GLN A 152 7.55 -14.55 -5.54
C GLN A 152 7.22 -15.20 -6.92
N SER A 153 6.19 -14.77 -7.65
CA SER A 153 5.86 -15.30 -8.98
C SER A 153 6.35 -14.42 -10.13
N SER A 154 6.71 -15.06 -11.25
CA SER A 154 7.04 -14.42 -12.54
C SER A 154 5.90 -13.56 -13.12
N PHE A 155 4.69 -13.69 -12.57
CA PHE A 155 3.52 -12.92 -12.92
C PHE A 155 3.68 -11.41 -12.66
N TRP A 156 4.53 -11.02 -11.71
CA TRP A 156 4.73 -9.63 -11.29
C TRP A 156 6.01 -8.98 -11.85
N LEU A 157 6.69 -9.62 -12.80
CA LEU A 157 8.01 -9.17 -13.26
C LEU A 157 7.98 -7.79 -13.95
N SER A 158 6.92 -7.50 -14.72
CA SER A 158 6.72 -6.17 -15.33
C SER A 158 6.52 -5.08 -14.28
N PHE A 159 5.83 -5.42 -13.19
CA PHE A 159 5.61 -4.55 -12.04
C PHE A 159 6.89 -4.26 -11.25
N LYS A 160 7.77 -5.26 -11.10
CA LYS A 160 9.10 -5.08 -10.50
C LYS A 160 9.93 -4.03 -11.26
N ILE A 161 9.83 -3.99 -12.59
CA ILE A 161 10.55 -3.03 -13.43
C ILE A 161 9.94 -1.62 -13.31
N TYR A 162 8.61 -1.51 -13.25
CA TYR A 162 7.90 -0.24 -13.12
C TYR A 162 8.22 0.47 -11.78
N ILE A 163 8.15 -0.26 -10.65
CA ILE A 163 8.53 0.27 -9.34
C ILE A 163 10.00 0.65 -9.27
N ARG A 164 10.91 -0.17 -9.82
CA ARG A 164 12.35 0.18 -9.88
C ARG A 164 12.59 1.50 -10.60
N LYS A 165 11.76 1.87 -11.57
CA LYS A 165 11.86 3.17 -12.26
C LYS A 165 11.34 4.32 -11.41
N ILE A 166 10.19 4.15 -10.75
CA ILE A 166 9.60 5.18 -9.88
C ILE A 166 10.48 5.46 -8.66
N LEU A 167 11.00 4.42 -8.00
CA LEU A 167 11.83 4.58 -6.80
C LEU A 167 13.26 5.03 -7.10
N LYS A 168 13.82 4.71 -8.28
CA LYS A 168 15.08 5.31 -8.73
C LYS A 168 14.98 6.82 -8.94
N LEU A 169 13.82 7.32 -9.38
CA LEU A 169 13.59 8.77 -9.53
C LEU A 169 13.53 9.48 -8.17
N GLY A 170 13.08 8.79 -7.11
CA GLY A 170 13.09 9.31 -5.74
C GLY A 170 14.49 9.38 -5.09
N GLN A 171 15.47 8.62 -5.59
CA GLN A 171 16.86 8.65 -5.11
C GLN A 171 17.75 9.67 -5.84
N ILE A 172 17.26 10.32 -6.90
CA ILE A 172 18.04 11.28 -7.71
C ILE A 172 17.87 12.73 -7.22
N ASN A 173 17.00 12.98 -6.23
CA ASN A 173 16.80 14.31 -5.65
C ASN A 173 17.22 14.38 -4.15
N VAL A 174 18.42 13.90 -3.84
CA VAL A 174 19.15 14.27 -2.60
C VAL A 174 20.46 14.91 -3.01
#